data_AF-A0A0E1RW29-F1
#
_entry.id   AF-A0A0E1RW29-F1
#
_cell.length_a   1.000
_cell.length_b   1.000
_cell.length_c   1.000
_cell.angle_alpha   90.00
_cell.angle_beta   90.00
_cell.angle_gamma   90.00
#
_symmetry.space_group_name_H-M   'P 1'
#
loop_
_entity.id
_entity.type
_entity.pdbx_description
1 polymer ?
#
loop_
_entity_poly.entity_id
_entity_poly.type
_entity_poly.pdbx_seq_one_letter_code
_entity_poly.pdbx_strand_id
1 'polypeptide(L)'
;MRVTSLFVASALGAFASFQTTVLARSLGSTELQNVLDDTDNAPEYHYPTDFTREIIPVPCHSHNDYWRDRPVYSAIAAGCVSIEADVWLINGTLYVGHHRSSLAETRTLKSLYIDQIVQILKRQNPQNKFVPSSTRNGVFDTNPAQTLYLFIDIKTDGVETWKQVSKDLQPLRDLGYLTKVKNGIKISAPVTVIGTGNTPLNLITELENRDYFYDAPLAELDQPELDNISSLISPIASTSFEAAVGATNQDKEDPLTSAQLETIRAQIKKAKSKGIGARYWQTPGWPIRRRNEIWRVLLKEGVALLNVDDLDAVKEYF
;
A
#
# COMPACT_ATOMS: atom_id res chain seq x y z
N MET A 1 33.32 14.22 -72.09
CA MET A 1 33.20 15.69 -71.97
C MET A 1 32.34 15.96 -70.74
N ARG A 2 32.91 16.44 -69.64
CA ARG A 2 33.00 17.87 -69.25
C ARG A 2 31.62 18.54 -69.22
N VAL A 3 31.17 19.29 -68.22
CA VAL A 3 31.66 19.76 -66.90
C VAL A 3 30.48 20.61 -66.33
N THR A 4 30.23 20.55 -65.01
CA THR A 4 29.58 21.54 -64.07
C THR A 4 28.35 22.37 -64.51
N SER A 5 27.33 22.60 -63.66
CA SER A 5 27.45 23.49 -62.49
C SER A 5 26.33 23.36 -61.45
N LEU A 6 26.74 23.63 -60.20
CA LEU A 6 26.00 23.82 -58.96
C LEU A 6 24.82 24.81 -59.06
N PHE A 7 23.76 24.54 -58.30
CA PHE A 7 23.19 25.54 -57.39
C PHE A 7 22.80 24.87 -56.06
N VAL A 8 23.29 25.48 -54.98
CA VAL A 8 23.06 25.14 -53.58
C VAL A 8 21.78 25.84 -53.13
N ALA A 9 20.88 25.10 -52.47
CA ALA A 9 19.85 25.69 -51.61
C ALA A 9 19.70 24.83 -50.35
N SER A 10 20.33 25.33 -49.30
CA SER A 10 20.25 24.89 -47.91
C SER A 10 18.86 25.13 -47.33
N ALA A 11 18.21 24.07 -46.84
CA ALA A 11 17.06 24.18 -45.94
C ALA A 11 17.44 23.52 -44.60
N LEU A 12 17.80 24.35 -43.63
CA LEU A 12 17.85 23.97 -42.22
C LEU A 12 16.42 23.67 -41.76
N GLY A 13 16.09 22.39 -41.54
CA GLY A 13 14.92 21.97 -40.78
C GLY A 13 15.28 21.95 -39.30
N ALA A 14 14.70 22.87 -38.54
CA ALA A 14 14.93 23.04 -37.11
C ALA A 14 14.52 21.78 -36.32
N PHE A 15 15.43 21.28 -35.49
CA PHE A 15 15.10 20.36 -34.40
C PHE A 15 14.26 21.13 -33.37
N ALA A 16 12.95 20.89 -33.33
CA ALA A 16 12.11 21.32 -32.22
C ALA A 16 12.41 20.42 -31.01
N SER A 17 13.26 20.90 -30.10
CA SER A 17 13.40 20.32 -28.77
C SER A 17 12.07 20.48 -28.04
N PHE A 18 11.41 19.36 -27.72
CA PHE A 18 10.30 19.32 -26.78
C PHE A 18 10.83 19.73 -25.39
N GLN A 19 10.74 21.02 -25.07
CA GLN A 19 10.84 21.47 -23.68
C GLN A 19 9.53 21.10 -22.99
N THR A 20 9.58 20.10 -22.13
CA THR A 20 8.56 19.85 -21.12
C THR A 20 8.52 21.05 -20.20
N THR A 21 7.50 21.90 -20.34
CA THR A 21 7.19 22.97 -19.39
C THR A 21 6.80 22.34 -18.06
N VAL A 22 7.76 22.26 -17.15
CA VAL A 22 7.49 22.09 -15.72
C VAL A 22 6.80 23.38 -15.26
N LEU A 23 5.60 23.26 -14.71
CA LEU A 23 4.91 24.36 -14.04
C LEU A 23 5.70 24.72 -12.77
N ALA A 24 6.65 25.63 -12.90
CA ALA A 24 7.32 26.25 -11.76
C ALA A 24 6.28 27.02 -10.95
N ARG A 25 6.05 26.58 -9.71
CA ARG A 25 5.40 27.42 -8.70
C ARG A 25 6.32 28.62 -8.48
N SER A 26 5.85 29.83 -8.79
CA SER A 26 6.63 31.06 -8.53
C SER A 26 6.81 31.23 -7.02
N LEU A 27 7.96 30.81 -6.51
CA LEU A 27 8.36 30.98 -5.12
C LEU A 27 9.29 32.19 -5.03
N GLY A 28 8.76 33.33 -4.57
CA GLY A 28 9.57 34.43 -4.06
C GLY A 28 10.42 35.18 -5.10
N SER A 29 11.25 36.10 -4.60
CA SER A 29 11.96 37.13 -5.38
C SER A 29 12.82 36.58 -6.52
N THR A 30 13.05 37.40 -7.55
CA THR A 30 13.83 37.06 -8.77
C THR A 30 15.24 36.56 -8.48
N GLU A 31 15.85 37.04 -7.39
CA GLU A 31 17.17 36.63 -6.92
C GLU A 31 17.17 35.20 -6.39
N LEU A 32 16.08 34.78 -5.74
CA LEU A 32 15.94 33.42 -5.23
C LEU A 32 15.66 32.44 -6.37
N GLN A 33 14.88 32.86 -7.36
CA GLN A 33 14.61 32.07 -8.56
C GLN A 33 15.88 31.77 -9.35
N ASN A 34 16.78 32.76 -9.53
CA ASN A 34 18.08 32.53 -10.20
C ASN A 34 18.92 31.47 -9.48
N VAL A 35 18.90 31.44 -8.14
CA VAL A 35 19.59 30.41 -7.35
C VAL A 35 18.93 29.03 -7.51
N LEU A 36 17.60 28.97 -7.54
CA LEU A 36 16.88 27.70 -7.75
C LEU A 36 17.12 27.13 -9.16
N ASP A 37 17.06 27.98 -10.19
CA ASP A 37 17.28 27.60 -11.58
C ASP A 37 18.71 27.06 -11.81
N ASP A 38 19.72 27.64 -11.12
CA ASP A 38 21.12 27.20 -11.18
C ASP A 38 21.41 25.92 -10.36
N THR A 39 20.50 25.51 -9.47
CA THR A 39 20.73 24.39 -8.53
C THR A 39 19.89 23.15 -8.81
N ASP A 40 18.85 23.25 -9.65
CA ASP A 40 17.82 22.23 -9.90
C ASP A 40 18.36 20.87 -10.40
N ASN A 41 19.61 20.79 -10.88
CA ASN A 41 20.24 19.54 -11.33
C ASN A 41 21.65 19.30 -10.76
N ALA A 42 22.08 20.10 -9.79
CA ALA A 42 23.40 19.95 -9.19
C ALA A 42 23.41 18.74 -8.21
N PRO A 43 24.42 17.83 -8.29
CA PRO A 43 24.44 16.60 -7.50
C PRO A 43 24.32 16.81 -5.99
N GLU A 44 24.75 17.95 -5.47
CA GLU A 44 24.74 18.31 -4.05
C GLU A 44 23.32 18.47 -3.48
N TYR A 45 22.32 18.73 -4.33
CA TYR A 45 20.93 18.93 -3.92
C TYR A 45 20.06 17.68 -4.10
N HIS A 46 20.60 16.60 -4.69
CA HIS A 46 19.92 15.32 -4.77
C HIS A 46 20.13 14.53 -3.48
N TYR A 47 19.05 14.32 -2.73
CA TYR A 47 19.09 13.51 -1.51
C TYR A 47 18.91 12.03 -1.86
N PRO A 48 19.85 11.12 -1.51
CA PRO A 48 19.88 9.76 -2.05
C PRO A 48 18.64 8.88 -1.83
N THR A 49 17.79 9.22 -0.86
CA THR A 49 16.54 8.51 -0.54
C THR A 49 15.31 9.41 -0.67
N ASP A 50 15.37 10.42 -1.56
CA ASP A 50 14.30 11.41 -1.74
C ASP A 50 12.99 10.90 -2.36
N PHE A 51 12.93 9.63 -2.79
CA PHE A 51 11.80 9.08 -3.53
C PHE A 51 10.45 9.24 -2.82
N THR A 52 10.44 9.16 -1.48
CA THR A 52 9.24 9.42 -0.66
C THR A 52 9.50 10.51 0.37
N ARG A 53 10.41 11.44 0.08
CA ARG A 53 10.68 12.59 0.93
C ARG A 53 9.37 13.30 1.25
N GLU A 54 9.22 13.75 2.49
CA GLU A 54 8.05 14.50 3.01
C GLU A 54 6.72 13.73 3.07
N ILE A 55 6.67 12.47 2.63
CA ILE A 55 5.48 11.63 2.81
C ILE A 55 5.44 11.11 4.24
N ILE A 56 4.44 11.54 5.02
CA ILE A 56 4.20 11.05 6.38
C ILE A 56 3.30 9.81 6.33
N PRO A 57 3.73 8.65 6.86
CA PRO A 57 2.87 7.48 6.92
C PRO A 57 1.72 7.70 7.89
N VAL A 58 0.52 7.33 7.46
CA VAL A 58 -0.73 7.39 8.23
C VAL A 58 -1.38 6.00 8.25
N PRO A 59 -2.15 5.65 9.31
CA PRO A 59 -2.71 4.31 9.48
C PRO A 59 -3.92 4.07 8.57
N CYS A 60 -3.79 4.27 7.25
CA CYS A 60 -4.80 3.90 6.27
C CYS A 60 -4.42 2.64 5.48
N HIS A 61 -5.47 1.91 5.12
CA HIS A 61 -5.46 0.80 4.18
C HIS A 61 -6.13 1.28 2.91
N SER A 62 -5.33 1.51 1.87
CA SER A 62 -5.84 1.84 0.55
C SER A 62 -6.55 0.62 0.00
N HIS A 63 -7.87 0.66 0.06
CA HIS A 63 -8.72 -0.43 -0.37
C HIS A 63 -8.91 -0.32 -1.89
N ASN A 64 -9.07 -1.47 -2.55
CA ASN A 64 -9.22 -1.54 -4.01
C ASN A 64 -8.12 -0.79 -4.80
N ASP A 65 -6.86 -0.84 -4.34
CA ASP A 65 -5.71 -0.17 -4.99
C ASP A 65 -5.62 -0.41 -6.49
N TYR A 66 -5.98 -1.60 -6.92
CA TYR A 66 -5.95 -2.03 -8.30
C TYR A 66 -6.96 -1.33 -9.22
N TRP A 67 -7.87 -0.48 -8.71
CA TRP A 67 -8.68 0.43 -9.53
C TRP A 67 -7.90 1.69 -9.95
N ARG A 68 -6.79 2.00 -9.28
CA ARG A 68 -5.98 3.19 -9.54
C ARG A 68 -5.01 2.94 -10.70
N ASP A 69 -4.63 4.02 -11.37
CA ASP A 69 -3.65 3.97 -12.47
C ASP A 69 -2.29 3.43 -12.01
N ARG A 70 -1.88 3.82 -10.79
CA ARG A 70 -0.61 3.44 -10.17
C ARG A 70 -0.83 2.94 -8.74
N PRO A 71 -1.30 1.69 -8.54
CA PRO A 71 -1.76 1.16 -7.25
C PRO A 71 -0.82 1.49 -6.07
N VAL A 72 0.40 0.94 -6.09
CA VAL A 72 1.39 1.12 -5.02
C VAL A 72 1.80 2.59 -4.81
N TYR A 73 2.07 3.31 -5.90
CA TYR A 73 2.59 4.67 -5.81
C TYR A 73 1.54 5.66 -5.30
N SER A 74 0.30 5.54 -5.75
CA SER A 74 -0.78 6.43 -5.31
C SER A 74 -1.05 6.26 -3.82
N ALA A 75 -1.09 5.03 -3.30
CA ALA A 75 -1.27 4.77 -1.87
C ALA A 75 -0.13 5.33 -1.02
N ILE A 76 1.12 5.07 -1.42
CA ILE A 76 2.30 5.62 -0.72
C ILE A 76 2.31 7.14 -0.77
N ALA A 77 1.97 7.75 -1.92
CA ALA A 77 1.88 9.21 -2.05
C ALA A 77 0.79 9.84 -1.15
N ALA A 78 -0.21 9.07 -0.73
CA ALA A 78 -1.21 9.49 0.25
C ALA A 78 -0.82 9.17 1.71
N GLY A 79 0.33 8.53 1.93
CA GLY A 79 0.81 8.11 3.24
C GLY A 79 0.26 6.77 3.72
N CYS A 80 -0.54 6.04 2.93
CA CYS A 80 -1.12 4.78 3.40
C CYS A 80 -0.06 3.71 3.63
N VAL A 81 -0.01 3.20 4.87
CA VAL A 81 0.89 2.13 5.29
C VAL A 81 0.39 0.73 4.91
N SER A 82 -0.76 0.65 4.25
CA SER A 82 -1.34 -0.61 3.82
C SER A 82 -2.03 -0.49 2.47
N ILE A 83 -1.86 -1.53 1.65
CA ILE A 83 -2.38 -1.67 0.29
C ILE A 83 -2.97 -3.07 0.07
N GLU A 84 -3.79 -3.24 -0.96
CA GLU A 84 -4.49 -4.50 -1.27
C GLU A 84 -4.47 -4.88 -2.76
N ALA A 85 -4.30 -6.18 -3.03
CA ALA A 85 -4.44 -6.75 -4.37
C ALA A 85 -5.49 -7.89 -4.39
N ASP A 86 -6.55 -7.71 -5.18
CA ASP A 86 -7.51 -8.77 -5.52
C ASP A 86 -6.91 -9.70 -6.58
N VAL A 87 -6.54 -10.93 -6.22
CA VAL A 87 -5.82 -11.85 -7.12
C VAL A 87 -6.66 -13.03 -7.60
N TRP A 88 -6.50 -13.34 -8.89
CA TRP A 88 -7.09 -14.48 -9.58
C TRP A 88 -5.98 -15.34 -10.18
N LEU A 89 -5.89 -16.61 -9.75
CA LEU A 89 -4.96 -17.56 -10.36
C LEU A 89 -5.56 -18.11 -11.67
N ILE A 90 -4.89 -17.86 -12.79
CA ILE A 90 -5.26 -18.39 -14.10
C ILE A 90 -3.99 -18.88 -14.79
N ASN A 91 -3.94 -20.18 -15.13
CA ASN A 91 -2.81 -20.81 -15.82
C ASN A 91 -1.43 -20.51 -15.18
N GLY A 92 -1.37 -20.52 -13.84
CA GLY A 92 -0.14 -20.27 -13.10
C GLY A 92 0.25 -18.79 -12.93
N THR A 93 -0.55 -17.86 -13.45
CA THR A 93 -0.32 -16.41 -13.32
C THR A 93 -1.38 -15.79 -12.39
N LEU A 94 -0.94 -14.90 -11.49
CA LEU A 94 -1.82 -14.14 -10.61
C LEU A 94 -2.20 -12.81 -11.27
N TYR A 95 -3.40 -12.77 -11.85
CA TYR A 95 -3.98 -11.55 -12.41
C TYR A 95 -4.68 -10.73 -11.34
N VAL A 96 -4.71 -9.41 -11.48
CA VAL A 96 -5.28 -8.50 -10.49
C VAL A 96 -6.53 -7.81 -11.01
N GLY A 97 -7.62 -7.85 -10.23
CA GLY A 97 -8.86 -7.10 -10.50
C GLY A 97 -10.03 -7.54 -9.63
N HIS A 98 -11.04 -6.68 -9.47
CA HIS A 98 -12.20 -6.98 -8.61
C HIS A 98 -13.05 -8.14 -9.13
N HIS A 99 -13.17 -8.20 -10.46
CA HIS A 99 -13.98 -9.19 -11.17
C HIS A 99 -13.23 -9.72 -12.38
N ARG A 100 -13.59 -10.90 -12.87
CA ARG A 100 -12.95 -11.52 -14.04
C ARG A 100 -12.93 -10.62 -15.29
N SER A 101 -13.96 -9.78 -15.49
CA SER A 101 -14.05 -8.84 -16.61
C SER A 101 -13.06 -7.67 -16.52
N SER A 102 -12.49 -7.42 -15.34
CA SER A 102 -11.48 -6.37 -15.11
C SER A 102 -10.04 -6.87 -15.27
N LEU A 103 -9.85 -8.17 -15.55
CA LEU A 103 -8.51 -8.75 -15.71
C LEU A 103 -7.94 -8.38 -17.08
N ALA A 104 -6.63 -8.13 -17.09
CA ALA A 104 -5.87 -7.87 -18.30
C ALA A 104 -4.51 -8.57 -18.21
N GLU A 105 -3.99 -9.04 -19.34
CA GLU A 105 -2.75 -9.83 -19.39
C GLU A 105 -1.55 -9.12 -18.75
N THR A 106 -1.52 -7.79 -18.84
CA THR A 106 -0.45 -6.94 -18.30
C THR A 106 -0.61 -6.60 -16.82
N ARG A 107 -1.79 -6.85 -16.23
CA ARG A 107 -2.14 -6.52 -14.85
C ARG A 107 -2.01 -7.75 -13.95
N THR A 108 -0.79 -8.00 -13.49
CA THR A 108 -0.47 -9.14 -12.60
C THR A 108 -0.02 -8.66 -11.22
N LEU A 109 -0.07 -9.55 -10.22
CA LEU A 109 0.43 -9.26 -8.88
C LEU A 109 1.90 -8.81 -8.95
N LYS A 110 2.68 -9.49 -9.79
CA LYS A 110 4.08 -9.16 -10.03
C LYS A 110 4.26 -7.75 -10.58
N SER A 111 3.57 -7.41 -11.69
CA SER A 111 3.77 -6.14 -12.40
C SER A 111 3.23 -4.94 -11.63
N LEU A 112 2.08 -5.08 -10.97
CA LEU A 112 1.42 -3.95 -10.28
C LEU A 112 1.91 -3.74 -8.84
N TYR A 113 2.39 -4.80 -8.16
CA TYR A 113 2.74 -4.72 -6.74
C TYR A 113 4.19 -5.12 -6.47
N ILE A 114 4.56 -6.39 -6.69
CA ILE A 114 5.85 -6.91 -6.22
C ILE A 114 7.03 -6.15 -6.83
N ASP A 115 7.02 -5.95 -8.15
CA ASP A 115 8.11 -5.25 -8.83
C ASP A 115 8.18 -3.78 -8.41
N GLN A 116 7.03 -3.14 -8.20
CA GLN A 116 6.95 -1.73 -7.77
C GLN A 116 7.52 -1.57 -6.36
N ILE A 117 7.13 -2.44 -5.42
CA ILE A 117 7.64 -2.42 -4.04
C ILE A 117 9.15 -2.69 -4.03
N VAL A 118 9.64 -3.68 -4.79
CA VAL A 118 11.07 -3.96 -4.92
C VAL A 118 11.85 -2.74 -5.43
N GLN A 119 11.32 -2.05 -6.44
CA GLN A 119 11.97 -0.85 -6.98
C GLN A 119 12.04 0.27 -5.94
N ILE A 120 10.96 0.51 -5.18
CA ILE A 120 10.94 1.50 -4.10
C ILE A 120 11.99 1.15 -3.04
N LEU A 121 11.98 -0.09 -2.55
CA LEU A 121 12.89 -0.51 -1.47
C LEU A 121 14.36 -0.48 -1.90
N LYS A 122 14.67 -0.79 -3.16
CA LYS A 122 16.03 -0.62 -3.70
C LYS A 122 16.48 0.84 -3.70
N ARG A 123 15.58 1.78 -4.05
CA ARG A 123 15.88 3.23 -4.00
C ARG A 123 16.04 3.72 -2.56
N GLN A 124 15.26 3.18 -1.62
CA GLN A 124 15.35 3.52 -0.20
C GLN A 124 16.56 2.92 0.53
N ASN A 125 17.29 2.01 -0.13
CA ASN A 125 18.42 1.30 0.46
C ASN A 125 19.66 1.29 -0.49
N PRO A 126 20.18 2.47 -0.88
CA PRO A 126 21.28 2.56 -1.82
C PRO A 126 22.58 2.01 -1.23
N GLN A 127 23.40 1.39 -2.07
CA GLN A 127 24.76 0.99 -1.70
C GLN A 127 25.73 2.11 -2.08
N ASN A 128 26.47 2.62 -1.10
CA ASN A 128 27.50 3.64 -1.32
C ASN A 128 28.60 3.54 -0.25
N LYS A 129 29.67 4.32 -0.39
CA LYS A 129 30.85 4.29 0.51
C LYS A 129 30.55 4.59 1.99
N PHE A 130 29.39 5.16 2.31
CA PHE A 130 28.96 5.47 3.68
C PHE A 130 28.09 4.38 4.31
N VAL A 131 27.68 3.38 3.52
CA VAL A 131 26.80 2.28 3.94
C VAL A 131 27.60 0.97 3.86
N PRO A 132 28.34 0.60 4.92
CA PRO A 132 29.24 -0.56 4.90
C PRO A 132 28.50 -1.91 4.87
N SER A 133 27.19 -1.91 5.11
CA SER A 133 26.31 -3.08 5.06
C SER A 133 24.91 -2.70 4.60
N SER A 134 24.17 -3.64 4.03
CA SER A 134 22.82 -3.38 3.51
C SER A 134 21.87 -2.85 4.59
N THR A 135 21.23 -1.72 4.31
CA THR A 135 20.16 -1.15 5.13
C THR A 135 18.84 -1.88 4.86
N ARG A 136 17.87 -1.68 5.77
CA ARG A 136 16.51 -2.26 5.69
C ARG A 136 15.43 -1.22 5.93
N ASN A 137 15.61 -0.04 5.35
CA ASN A 137 14.63 1.02 5.37
C ASN A 137 13.36 0.56 4.63
N GLY A 138 12.21 0.92 5.19
CA GLY A 138 10.88 0.76 4.63
C GLY A 138 10.63 1.71 3.46
N VAL A 139 9.38 1.77 3.02
CA VAL A 139 8.99 2.59 1.86
C VAL A 139 8.96 4.08 2.16
N PHE A 140 8.81 4.48 3.44
CA PHE A 140 8.71 5.87 3.88
C PHE A 140 10.04 6.37 4.44
N ASP A 141 10.69 7.30 3.75
CA ASP A 141 11.90 7.98 4.20
C ASP A 141 11.71 8.72 5.55
N THR A 142 10.53 9.30 5.79
CA THR A 142 10.20 10.00 7.05
C THR A 142 10.07 9.06 8.26
N ASN A 143 9.83 7.76 8.03
CA ASN A 143 9.82 6.73 9.05
C ASN A 143 10.31 5.40 8.46
N PRO A 144 11.64 5.18 8.40
CA PRO A 144 12.21 4.00 7.76
C PRO A 144 11.85 2.66 8.43
N ALA A 145 11.33 2.68 9.66
CA ALA A 145 10.90 1.47 10.35
C ALA A 145 9.44 1.07 10.04
N GLN A 146 8.67 1.95 9.39
CA GLN A 146 7.28 1.68 9.04
C GLN A 146 7.18 0.57 7.99
N THR A 147 6.54 -0.54 8.37
CA THR A 147 6.23 -1.63 7.43
C THR A 147 5.09 -1.21 6.50
N LEU A 148 5.18 -1.65 5.24
CA LEU A 148 4.06 -1.63 4.31
C LEU A 148 3.30 -2.96 4.43
N TYR A 149 2.03 -2.90 4.81
CA TYR A 149 1.16 -4.07 4.79
C TYR A 149 0.63 -4.32 3.38
N LEU A 150 0.99 -5.46 2.80
CA LEU A 150 0.45 -5.92 1.52
C LEU A 150 -0.61 -6.99 1.76
N PHE A 151 -1.87 -6.62 1.63
CA PHE A 151 -2.99 -7.54 1.66
C PHE A 151 -3.17 -8.19 0.29
N ILE A 152 -3.33 -9.52 0.27
CA ILE A 152 -3.58 -10.30 -0.94
C ILE A 152 -4.92 -11.00 -0.75
N ASP A 153 -5.95 -10.50 -1.43
CA ASP A 153 -7.30 -11.04 -1.40
C ASP A 153 -7.45 -12.11 -2.49
N ILE A 154 -7.59 -13.37 -2.07
CA ILE A 154 -7.71 -14.50 -2.98
C ILE A 154 -9.16 -14.64 -3.48
N LYS A 155 -9.37 -14.49 -4.80
CA LYS A 155 -10.67 -14.63 -5.47
C LYS A 155 -10.90 -16.01 -6.12
N THR A 156 -9.87 -16.86 -6.17
CA THR A 156 -9.90 -18.23 -6.72
C THR A 156 -9.76 -19.28 -5.61
N ASP A 157 -9.47 -20.54 -5.96
CA ASP A 157 -9.19 -21.58 -4.97
C ASP A 157 -8.05 -21.18 -4.03
N GLY A 158 -8.30 -21.25 -2.72
CA GLY A 158 -7.36 -20.77 -1.71
C GLY A 158 -6.00 -21.46 -1.72
N VAL A 159 -6.00 -22.78 -1.83
CA VAL A 159 -4.80 -23.60 -1.67
C VAL A 159 -3.85 -23.42 -2.86
N GLU A 160 -4.36 -23.55 -4.08
CA GLU A 160 -3.53 -23.42 -5.28
C GLU A 160 -3.10 -21.96 -5.50
N THR A 161 -3.99 -21.00 -5.24
CA THR A 161 -3.66 -19.58 -5.38
C THR A 161 -2.58 -19.17 -4.37
N TRP A 162 -2.68 -19.58 -3.11
CA TRP A 162 -1.69 -19.21 -2.09
C TRP A 162 -0.30 -19.81 -2.37
N LYS A 163 -0.23 -21.04 -2.90
CA LYS A 163 1.05 -21.62 -3.37
C LYS A 163 1.71 -20.73 -4.42
N GLN A 164 0.94 -20.21 -5.38
CA GLN A 164 1.49 -19.30 -6.38
C GLN A 164 1.86 -17.93 -5.78
N VAL A 165 1.04 -17.39 -4.87
CA VAL A 165 1.37 -16.14 -4.14
C VAL A 165 2.72 -16.29 -3.44
N SER A 166 2.93 -17.38 -2.71
CA SER A 166 4.18 -17.64 -1.99
C SER A 166 5.42 -17.65 -2.90
N LYS A 167 5.28 -18.16 -4.13
CA LYS A 167 6.33 -18.12 -5.16
C LYS A 167 6.56 -16.70 -5.67
N ASP A 168 5.50 -15.95 -5.95
CA ASP A 168 5.59 -14.58 -6.47
C ASP A 168 6.20 -13.62 -5.44
N LEU A 169 6.20 -13.95 -4.14
CA LEU A 169 6.90 -13.22 -3.09
C LEU A 169 8.43 -13.40 -3.09
N GLN A 170 8.97 -14.34 -3.88
CA GLN A 170 10.41 -14.67 -3.87
C GLN A 170 11.34 -13.45 -4.05
N PRO A 171 11.07 -12.47 -4.93
CA PRO A 171 11.92 -11.30 -5.08
C PRO A 171 12.07 -10.48 -3.79
N LEU A 172 11.01 -10.35 -2.99
CA LEU A 172 11.06 -9.67 -1.69
C LEU A 172 11.77 -10.53 -0.63
N ARG A 173 11.59 -11.86 -0.70
CA ARG A 173 12.22 -12.84 0.17
C ARG A 173 13.73 -12.85 0.01
N ASP A 174 14.22 -12.88 -1.23
CA ASP A 174 15.66 -12.89 -1.57
C ASP A 174 16.37 -11.64 -1.05
N LEU A 175 15.68 -10.49 -1.07
CA LEU A 175 16.18 -9.23 -0.54
C LEU A 175 16.03 -9.10 0.99
N GLY A 176 15.38 -10.08 1.64
CA GLY A 176 15.16 -10.06 3.08
C GLY A 176 14.16 -9.00 3.55
N TYR A 177 13.25 -8.56 2.67
CA TYR A 177 12.30 -7.47 2.93
C TYR A 177 10.94 -7.92 3.48
N LEU A 178 10.72 -9.24 3.65
CA LEU A 178 9.50 -9.77 4.24
C LEU A 178 9.61 -9.96 5.76
N THR A 179 8.64 -9.41 6.48
CA THR A 179 8.40 -9.70 7.89
C THR A 179 8.15 -11.19 8.03
N LYS A 180 8.82 -11.84 8.98
CA LYS A 180 8.78 -13.30 9.11
C LYS A 180 8.57 -13.76 10.54
N VAL A 181 8.02 -14.96 10.69
CA VAL A 181 8.07 -15.72 11.93
C VAL A 181 9.16 -16.77 11.77
N LYS A 182 10.10 -16.80 12.71
CA LYS A 182 11.15 -17.81 12.77
C LYS A 182 11.27 -18.34 14.19
N ASN A 183 11.12 -19.64 14.39
CA ASN A 183 11.18 -20.30 15.71
C ASN A 183 10.29 -19.61 16.75
N GLY A 184 9.04 -19.30 16.38
CA GLY A 184 8.07 -18.61 17.24
C GLY A 184 8.32 -17.11 17.46
N ILE A 185 9.33 -16.50 16.82
CA ILE A 185 9.65 -15.08 16.97
C ILE A 185 9.30 -14.33 15.69
N LYS A 186 8.53 -13.24 15.82
CA LYS A 186 8.27 -12.30 14.72
C LYS A 186 9.47 -11.35 14.53
N ILE A 187 10.00 -11.31 13.32
CA ILE A 187 11.09 -10.43 12.89
C ILE A 187 10.51 -9.47 11.85
N SER A 188 10.33 -8.21 12.25
CA SER A 188 9.82 -7.14 11.38
C SER A 188 10.75 -6.84 10.20
N ALA A 189 10.16 -6.50 9.07
CA ALA A 189 10.86 -6.05 7.88
C ALA A 189 10.01 -5.00 7.10
N PRO A 190 10.56 -4.40 6.03
CA PRO A 190 9.88 -3.39 5.22
C PRO A 190 8.47 -3.76 4.73
N VAL A 191 8.19 -5.05 4.49
CA VAL A 191 6.89 -5.50 3.97
C VAL A 191 6.32 -6.60 4.85
N THR A 192 5.06 -6.46 5.26
CA THR A 192 4.30 -7.50 5.95
C THR A 192 3.17 -7.97 5.04
N VAL A 193 3.27 -9.21 4.54
CA VAL A 193 2.26 -9.79 3.64
C VAL A 193 1.16 -10.45 4.45
N ILE A 194 -0.09 -10.16 4.12
CA ILE A 194 -1.28 -10.67 4.81
C ILE A 194 -2.21 -11.28 3.75
N GLY A 195 -2.56 -12.56 3.89
CA GLY A 195 -3.56 -13.20 3.05
C GLY A 195 -4.97 -13.01 3.59
N THR A 196 -5.89 -12.61 2.71
CA THR A 196 -7.33 -12.45 2.99
C THR A 196 -8.16 -13.12 1.88
N GLY A 197 -9.48 -12.94 1.88
CA GLY A 197 -10.39 -13.65 0.96
C GLY A 197 -10.38 -15.16 1.20
N ASN A 198 -10.24 -15.97 0.16
CA ASN A 198 -10.19 -17.44 0.27
C ASN A 198 -8.86 -17.99 0.84
N THR A 199 -8.07 -17.19 1.56
CA THR A 199 -6.78 -17.65 2.13
C THR A 199 -7.02 -18.76 3.17
N PRO A 200 -6.44 -19.96 3.00
CA PRO A 200 -6.67 -21.05 3.94
C PRO A 200 -5.82 -20.87 5.21
N LEU A 201 -6.48 -20.67 6.35
CA LEU A 201 -5.83 -20.47 7.66
C LEU A 201 -4.82 -21.58 7.99
N ASN A 202 -5.15 -22.84 7.66
CA ASN A 202 -4.32 -23.99 8.00
C ASN A 202 -2.94 -23.95 7.28
N LEU A 203 -2.86 -23.43 6.06
CA LEU A 203 -1.58 -23.23 5.35
C LEU A 203 -0.68 -22.18 6.00
N ILE A 204 -1.21 -21.38 6.93
CA ILE A 204 -0.46 -20.38 7.69
C ILE A 204 -0.11 -20.94 9.07
N THR A 205 -1.07 -21.57 9.76
CA THR A 205 -0.88 -22.04 11.14
C THR A 205 -0.01 -23.29 11.25
N GLU A 206 0.02 -24.14 10.22
CA GLU A 206 0.84 -25.37 10.21
C GLU A 206 2.34 -25.11 9.98
N LEU A 207 2.72 -23.89 9.59
CA LEU A 207 4.11 -23.53 9.28
C LEU A 207 4.79 -22.83 10.45
N GLU A 208 5.80 -23.49 11.04
CA GLU A 208 6.63 -22.90 12.10
C GLU A 208 7.40 -21.67 11.62
N ASN A 209 7.94 -21.75 10.38
CA ASN A 209 8.73 -20.70 9.74
C ASN A 209 8.03 -20.22 8.48
N ARG A 210 7.71 -18.92 8.42
CA ARG A 210 6.98 -18.31 7.28
C ARG A 210 7.24 -16.81 7.22
N ASP A 211 6.89 -16.19 6.09
CA ASP A 211 7.06 -14.75 5.85
C ASP A 211 5.79 -14.06 5.35
N TYR A 212 4.66 -14.59 5.80
CA TYR A 212 3.32 -14.09 5.54
C TYR A 212 2.41 -14.42 6.72
N PHE A 213 1.30 -13.70 6.77
CA PHE A 213 0.34 -13.70 7.87
C PHE A 213 -1.08 -13.82 7.34
N TYR A 214 -2.02 -13.97 8.25
CA TYR A 214 -3.45 -14.08 7.96
C TYR A 214 -4.20 -12.80 8.31
N ASP A 215 -5.33 -12.55 7.64
CA ASP A 215 -6.34 -11.57 8.03
C ASP A 215 -7.46 -12.29 8.78
N ALA A 216 -7.46 -12.23 10.11
CA ALA A 216 -8.46 -12.93 10.91
C ALA A 216 -9.86 -12.28 10.80
N PRO A 217 -10.96 -13.05 10.87
CA PRO A 217 -12.29 -12.50 10.82
C PRO A 217 -12.62 -11.78 12.14
N LEU A 218 -12.65 -10.45 12.13
CA LEU A 218 -12.80 -9.63 13.35
C LEU A 218 -14.13 -9.87 14.06
N ALA A 219 -15.23 -10.06 13.31
CA ALA A 219 -16.56 -10.30 13.88
C ALA A 219 -16.68 -11.65 14.59
N GLU A 220 -15.83 -12.61 14.22
CA GLU A 220 -15.83 -13.99 14.74
C GLU A 220 -14.67 -14.23 15.72
N LEU A 221 -13.88 -13.20 16.03
CA LEU A 221 -12.61 -13.34 16.76
C LEU A 221 -12.78 -13.87 18.21
N ASP A 222 -14.01 -13.90 18.73
CA ASP A 222 -14.39 -14.50 20.01
C ASP A 222 -14.75 -16.00 19.92
N GLN A 223 -14.85 -16.57 18.73
CA GLN A 223 -15.18 -17.98 18.55
C GLN A 223 -14.02 -18.89 18.99
N PRO A 224 -14.29 -20.04 19.63
CA PRO A 224 -13.26 -20.95 20.14
C PRO A 224 -12.25 -21.42 19.08
N GLU A 225 -12.68 -21.57 17.83
CA GLU A 225 -11.84 -21.98 16.70
C GLU A 225 -10.71 -20.98 16.41
N LEU A 226 -10.85 -19.74 16.87
CA LEU A 226 -9.90 -18.64 16.67
C LEU A 226 -9.16 -18.26 17.96
N ASP A 227 -9.22 -19.09 19.01
CA ASP A 227 -8.54 -18.83 20.28
C ASP A 227 -7.02 -18.72 20.11
N ASN A 228 -6.44 -19.53 19.21
CA ASN A 228 -5.01 -19.52 18.92
C ASN A 228 -4.54 -18.29 18.11
N ILE A 229 -5.45 -17.48 17.56
CA ILE A 229 -5.09 -16.27 16.82
C ILE A 229 -4.33 -15.30 17.74
N SER A 230 -3.15 -14.92 17.28
CA SER A 230 -2.23 -14.00 17.93
C SER A 230 -1.49 -13.18 16.87
N SER A 231 -0.67 -12.22 17.30
CA SER A 231 0.16 -11.39 16.42
C SER A 231 1.18 -12.17 15.58
N LEU A 232 1.46 -13.42 15.93
CA LEU A 232 2.26 -14.33 15.10
C LEU A 232 1.48 -14.83 13.89
N ILE A 233 0.18 -15.11 14.04
CA ILE A 233 -0.67 -15.61 12.94
C ILE A 233 -1.24 -14.44 12.14
N SER A 234 -1.77 -13.43 12.84
CA SER A 234 -2.60 -12.37 12.27
C SER A 234 -2.19 -11.04 12.87
N PRO A 235 -1.52 -10.11 12.16
CA PRO A 235 -1.26 -8.78 12.69
C PRO A 235 -2.52 -7.91 12.71
N ILE A 236 -3.48 -8.19 11.83
CA ILE A 236 -4.75 -7.47 11.65
C ILE A 236 -5.89 -8.49 11.61
N ALA A 237 -7.05 -8.11 12.12
CA ALA A 237 -8.32 -8.77 11.89
C ALA A 237 -9.30 -7.79 11.26
N SER A 238 -10.06 -8.25 10.26
CA SER A 238 -10.95 -7.41 9.45
C SER A 238 -12.39 -7.90 9.47
N THR A 239 -13.35 -6.99 9.29
CA THR A 239 -14.76 -7.31 9.02
C THR A 239 -15.44 -6.21 8.21
N SER A 240 -16.60 -6.49 7.62
CA SER A 240 -17.45 -5.45 7.03
C SER A 240 -18.04 -4.60 8.14
N PHE A 241 -17.85 -3.28 8.05
CA PHE A 241 -18.51 -2.31 8.90
C PHE A 241 -20.02 -2.43 8.78
N GLU A 242 -20.54 -2.51 7.55
CA GLU A 242 -21.98 -2.60 7.29
C GLU A 242 -22.57 -3.87 7.90
N ALA A 243 -21.91 -5.02 7.77
CA ALA A 243 -22.41 -6.27 8.35
C ALA A 243 -22.33 -6.29 9.89
N ALA A 244 -21.23 -5.77 10.46
CA ALA A 244 -21.00 -5.81 11.90
C ALA A 244 -21.78 -4.73 12.67
N VAL A 245 -21.86 -3.53 12.11
CA VAL A 245 -22.41 -2.33 12.77
C VAL A 245 -23.78 -1.95 12.20
N GLY A 246 -24.08 -2.30 10.95
CA GLY A 246 -25.33 -1.94 10.29
C GLY A 246 -25.34 -0.52 9.73
N ALA A 247 -26.50 -0.12 9.20
CA ALA A 247 -26.71 1.19 8.63
C ALA A 247 -26.55 2.32 9.66
N THR A 248 -25.85 3.38 9.26
CA THR A 248 -25.63 4.58 10.10
C THR A 248 -26.66 5.66 9.78
N ASN A 249 -26.91 6.57 10.72
CA ASN A 249 -27.82 7.69 10.49
C ASN A 249 -27.22 8.69 9.47
N GLN A 250 -28.03 9.15 8.50
CA GLN A 250 -27.57 10.07 7.44
C GLN A 250 -27.61 11.53 7.92
N ASP A 251 -28.65 11.86 8.68
CA ASP A 251 -29.07 13.24 8.93
C ASP A 251 -28.78 13.71 10.37
N LYS A 252 -28.06 12.90 11.14
CA LYS A 252 -27.71 13.19 12.53
C LYS A 252 -26.27 13.63 12.65
N GLU A 253 -26.01 14.45 13.67
CA GLU A 253 -24.66 14.85 14.03
C GLU A 253 -23.82 13.65 14.49
N ASP A 254 -24.40 12.77 15.32
CA ASP A 254 -23.83 11.46 15.64
C ASP A 254 -24.43 10.39 14.70
N PRO A 255 -23.62 9.82 13.78
CA PRO A 255 -24.11 8.81 12.85
C PRO A 255 -24.37 7.45 13.52
N LEU A 256 -23.85 7.20 14.73
CA LEU A 256 -23.92 5.90 15.40
C LEU A 256 -24.87 5.92 16.61
N THR A 257 -25.56 4.81 16.82
CA THR A 257 -26.25 4.56 18.09
C THR A 257 -25.26 4.05 19.15
N SER A 258 -25.64 4.09 20.43
CA SER A 258 -24.82 3.54 21.52
C SER A 258 -24.52 2.06 21.31
N ALA A 259 -25.49 1.27 20.83
CA ALA A 259 -25.26 -0.15 20.55
C ALA A 259 -24.23 -0.37 19.44
N GLN A 260 -24.29 0.43 18.37
CA GLN A 260 -23.33 0.37 17.26
C GLN A 260 -21.90 0.73 17.72
N LEU A 261 -21.79 1.76 18.54
CA LEU A 261 -20.50 2.17 19.11
C LEU A 261 -19.93 1.10 20.05
N GLU A 262 -20.77 0.46 20.87
CA GLU A 262 -20.35 -0.65 21.73
C GLU A 262 -19.89 -1.87 20.92
N THR A 263 -20.51 -2.18 19.78
CA THR A 263 -20.01 -3.22 18.86
C THR A 263 -18.59 -2.93 18.38
N ILE A 264 -18.34 -1.70 17.91
CA ILE A 264 -17.01 -1.26 17.44
C ILE A 264 -15.99 -1.40 18.56
N ARG A 265 -16.33 -0.93 19.77
CA ARG A 265 -15.47 -1.02 20.96
C ARG A 265 -15.16 -2.46 21.35
N ALA A 266 -16.17 -3.32 21.40
CA ALA A 266 -16.01 -4.72 21.77
C ALA A 266 -15.07 -5.44 20.80
N GLN A 267 -15.27 -5.27 19.50
CA GLN A 267 -14.45 -5.90 18.47
C GLN A 267 -13.01 -5.37 18.48
N ILE A 268 -12.80 -4.04 18.56
CA ILE A 268 -11.45 -3.47 18.67
C ILE A 268 -10.76 -3.93 19.95
N LYS A 269 -11.47 -3.96 21.08
CA LYS A 269 -10.94 -4.44 22.36
C LYS A 269 -10.54 -5.91 22.27
N LYS A 270 -11.35 -6.75 21.61
CA LYS A 270 -11.03 -8.17 21.40
C LYS A 270 -9.76 -8.34 20.58
N ALA A 271 -9.63 -7.64 19.45
CA ALA A 271 -8.39 -7.64 18.65
C ALA A 271 -7.18 -7.23 19.49
N LYS A 272 -7.27 -6.10 20.23
CA LYS A 272 -6.20 -5.63 21.11
C LYS A 272 -5.82 -6.66 22.18
N SER A 273 -6.79 -7.38 22.74
CA SER A 273 -6.52 -8.42 23.75
C SER A 273 -5.72 -9.61 23.20
N LYS A 274 -5.79 -9.87 21.89
CA LYS A 274 -4.96 -10.87 21.18
C LYS A 274 -3.62 -10.29 20.66
N GLY A 275 -3.35 -9.00 20.93
CA GLY A 275 -2.16 -8.29 20.45
C GLY A 275 -2.19 -7.95 18.96
N ILE A 276 -3.38 -7.87 18.36
CA ILE A 276 -3.58 -7.66 16.92
C ILE A 276 -4.42 -6.39 16.68
N GLY A 277 -4.33 -5.84 15.47
CA GLY A 277 -5.11 -4.68 15.06
C GLY A 277 -6.50 -5.05 14.54
N ALA A 278 -7.41 -4.08 14.52
CA ALA A 278 -8.72 -4.18 13.88
C ALA A 278 -8.76 -3.31 12.61
N ARG A 279 -9.50 -3.75 11.59
CA ARG A 279 -9.83 -2.99 10.37
C ARG A 279 -11.30 -3.23 10.01
N TYR A 280 -11.96 -2.21 9.46
CA TYR A 280 -13.33 -2.32 8.96
C TYR A 280 -13.40 -1.89 7.49
N TRP A 281 -13.78 -2.80 6.59
CA TRP A 281 -14.08 -2.48 5.18
C TRP A 281 -15.57 -2.12 5.03
N GLN A 282 -16.00 -1.65 3.84
CA GLN A 282 -17.39 -1.21 3.63
C GLN A 282 -17.86 -0.10 4.60
N THR A 283 -16.96 0.82 4.96
CA THR A 283 -17.37 2.03 5.72
C THR A 283 -18.15 2.98 4.80
N PRO A 284 -19.05 3.83 5.34
CA PRO A 284 -19.81 4.76 4.50
C PRO A 284 -18.89 5.74 3.76
N GLY A 285 -18.94 5.74 2.42
CA GLY A 285 -18.19 6.69 1.57
C GLY A 285 -18.91 8.02 1.34
N TRP A 286 -20.24 8.06 1.49
CA TRP A 286 -21.08 9.24 1.24
C TRP A 286 -22.25 9.34 2.24
N PRO A 287 -22.70 10.54 2.62
CA PRO A 287 -22.09 11.86 2.34
C PRO A 287 -20.72 12.05 3.01
N ILE A 288 -19.88 12.95 2.48
CA ILE A 288 -18.51 13.20 2.98
C ILE A 288 -18.49 13.49 4.48
N ARG A 289 -19.45 14.28 4.98
CA ARG A 289 -19.62 14.55 6.42
C ARG A 289 -19.69 13.25 7.22
N ARG A 290 -20.59 12.34 6.84
CA ARG A 290 -20.77 11.06 7.53
C ARG A 290 -19.49 10.22 7.46
N ARG A 291 -18.88 10.12 6.29
CA ARG A 291 -17.63 9.39 6.10
C ARG A 291 -16.56 9.88 7.08
N ASN A 292 -16.37 11.20 7.18
CA ASN A 292 -15.42 11.81 8.10
C ASN A 292 -15.78 11.56 9.58
N GLU A 293 -17.05 11.59 9.95
CA GLU A 293 -17.48 11.26 11.32
C GLU A 293 -17.18 9.80 11.67
N ILE A 294 -17.44 8.85 10.76
CA ILE A 294 -17.11 7.44 10.98
C ILE A 294 -15.58 7.24 11.07
N TRP A 295 -14.80 7.89 10.21
CA TRP A 295 -13.34 7.87 10.29
C TRP A 295 -12.85 8.39 11.65
N ARG A 296 -13.39 9.51 12.12
CA ARG A 296 -13.06 10.09 13.43
C ARG A 296 -13.36 9.12 14.58
N VAL A 297 -14.53 8.49 14.56
CA VAL A 297 -14.90 7.50 15.59
C VAL A 297 -13.94 6.31 15.54
N LEU A 298 -13.72 5.70 14.37
CA LEU A 298 -12.84 4.53 14.25
C LEU A 298 -11.41 4.81 14.72
N LEU A 299 -10.85 5.97 14.34
CA LEU A 299 -9.53 6.40 14.81
C LEU A 299 -9.51 6.63 16.33
N LYS A 300 -10.54 7.29 16.88
CA LYS A 300 -10.66 7.56 18.33
C LYS A 300 -10.77 6.26 19.15
N GLU A 301 -11.54 5.29 18.68
CA GLU A 301 -11.67 3.98 19.32
C GLU A 301 -10.41 3.09 19.09
N GLY A 302 -9.52 3.53 18.21
CA GLY A 302 -8.20 2.97 17.98
C GLY A 302 -8.22 1.75 17.06
N VAL A 303 -8.91 1.88 15.92
CA VAL A 303 -8.72 1.01 14.75
C VAL A 303 -7.25 1.02 14.35
N ALA A 304 -6.72 -0.11 13.90
CA ALA A 304 -5.31 -0.19 13.51
C ALA A 304 -5.06 0.32 12.08
N LEU A 305 -6.02 0.05 11.18
CA LEU A 305 -6.01 0.55 9.82
C LEU A 305 -7.40 1.09 9.47
N LEU A 306 -7.44 2.36 9.06
CA LEU A 306 -8.62 2.98 8.50
C LEU A 306 -8.76 2.56 7.04
N ASN A 307 -9.87 1.92 6.67
CA ASN A 307 -10.12 1.53 5.29
C ASN A 307 -10.53 2.73 4.44
N VAL A 308 -9.83 2.96 3.33
CA VAL A 308 -10.04 4.15 2.49
C VAL A 308 -10.08 3.80 0.99
N ASP A 309 -11.14 4.22 0.30
CA ASP A 309 -11.23 4.15 -1.16
C ASP A 309 -10.84 5.51 -1.82
N ASP A 310 -11.02 6.63 -1.12
CA ASP A 310 -10.67 7.97 -1.59
C ASP A 310 -9.34 8.43 -0.96
N LEU A 311 -8.27 8.48 -1.77
CA LEU A 311 -6.92 8.85 -1.31
C LEU A 311 -6.69 10.35 -1.21
N ASP A 312 -7.40 11.16 -2.00
CA ASP A 312 -7.26 12.61 -1.90
C ASP A 312 -7.86 13.08 -0.58
N ALA A 313 -8.98 12.47 -0.19
CA ALA A 313 -9.57 12.77 1.10
C ALA A 313 -8.80 12.23 2.31
N VAL A 314 -7.82 11.33 2.14
CA VAL A 314 -6.85 10.99 3.20
C VAL A 314 -5.93 12.18 3.47
N LYS A 315 -5.39 12.77 2.40
CA LYS A 315 -4.44 13.90 2.48
C LYS A 315 -5.06 15.15 3.09
N GLU A 316 -6.37 15.34 2.90
CA GLU A 316 -7.09 16.46 3.50
C GLU A 316 -7.47 16.21 4.96
N TYR A 317 -7.58 14.94 5.36
CA TYR A 317 -8.10 14.56 6.67
C TYR A 317 -7.00 14.47 7.75
N PHE A 318 -5.82 13.95 7.39
CA PHE A 318 -4.65 13.83 8.28
C PHE A 318 -3.74 15.05 8.19
#